data_AF-A0A9N7Z0H3-F1
#
_entry.id   AF-A0A9N7Z0H3-F1
#
_cell.length_a   1.000
_cell.length_b   1.000
_cell.length_c   1.000
_cell.angle_alpha   90.00
_cell.angle_beta   90.00
_cell.angle_gamma   90.00
#
_symmetry.space_group_name_H-M   'P 1'
#
loop_
_entity.id
_entity.type
_entity.pdbx_description
1 polymer ?
#
loop_
_entity_poly.entity_id
_entity_poly.type
_entity_poly.pdbx_seq_one_letter_code
_entity_poly.pdbx_strand_id
1 'polypeptide(L)'
;MSRIRLKPHSGLNAAEVTIVSDGANTTPTKEGGNSECHTSDASCKICFGPQAQDCSSCFKVHIFTGYILDQDRSCVAQCPSGSYANTATQLCEDCSPNCEACIDTSDNCDNCTKGSYRLFVHQGHCWSNCPE
;
A
#
# COMPACT_ATOMS: atom_id res chain seq x y z
N MET A 1 30.04 16.30 44.68
CA MET A 1 31.03 16.47 43.60
C MET A 1 30.61 15.46 42.53
N SER A 2 30.02 15.85 41.41
CA SER A 2 30.72 16.49 40.30
C SER A 2 29.75 17.30 39.43
N ARG A 3 30.16 18.53 39.08
CA ARG A 3 29.46 19.38 38.12
C ARG A 3 29.87 18.95 36.72
N ILE A 4 28.94 18.42 35.92
CA ILE A 4 29.18 18.23 34.49
C ILE A 4 28.65 19.49 33.78
N ARG A 5 29.58 20.36 33.40
CA ARG A 5 29.27 21.47 32.47
C ARG A 5 29.19 20.88 31.06
N LEU A 6 28.00 20.88 30.47
CA LEU A 6 27.86 20.74 29.02
C LEU A 6 27.78 22.16 28.43
N LYS A 7 28.76 22.50 27.58
CA LYS A 7 28.74 23.73 26.78
C LYS A 7 27.64 23.61 25.70
N PRO A 8 26.99 24.72 25.32
CA PRO A 8 25.88 24.70 24.39
C PRO A 8 26.41 24.48 22.97
N HIS A 9 25.95 23.43 22.30
CA HIS A 9 25.96 23.39 20.84
C HIS A 9 24.67 24.04 20.36
N SER A 10 24.84 25.21 19.76
CA SER A 10 23.81 26.05 19.17
C SER A 10 22.94 25.24 18.20
N GLY A 11 21.61 25.33 18.35
CA GLY A 11 20.69 25.11 17.22
C GLY A 11 19.55 24.10 17.36
N LEU A 12 19.24 23.54 18.53
CA LEU A 12 17.98 22.79 18.69
C LEU A 12 16.92 23.65 19.39
N ASN A 13 15.93 24.08 18.61
CA ASN A 13 14.72 24.70 19.10
C ASN A 13 14.02 23.77 20.11
N ALA A 14 13.57 24.36 21.20
CA ALA A 14 12.84 23.70 22.27
C ALA A 14 11.55 23.06 21.74
N ALA A 15 11.52 21.73 21.71
CA ALA A 15 10.28 20.98 21.86
C ALA A 15 10.32 20.39 23.27
N GLU A 16 9.57 20.99 24.19
CA GLU A 16 9.35 20.44 25.52
C GLU A 16 8.69 19.07 25.39
N VAL A 17 9.43 18.01 25.69
CA VAL A 17 8.85 16.66 25.78
C VAL A 17 8.00 16.63 27.05
N THR A 18 6.70 16.82 26.90
CA THR A 18 5.74 16.60 27.98
C THR A 18 5.65 15.10 28.23
N ILE A 19 6.17 14.66 29.37
CA ILE A 19 6.03 13.28 29.83
C ILE A 19 4.60 13.16 30.36
N VAL A 20 3.67 12.63 29.56
CA VAL A 20 2.35 12.22 30.06
C VAL A 20 2.55 10.88 30.77
N SER A 21 2.62 10.93 32.09
CA SER A 21 2.67 9.76 32.94
C SER A 21 1.26 9.30 33.29
N ASP A 22 0.66 8.51 32.41
CA ASP A 22 -0.44 7.61 32.77
C ASP A 22 0.02 6.18 32.53
N GLY A 23 -0.04 5.38 33.59
CA GLY A 23 0.51 4.03 33.63
C GLY A 23 -0.11 3.11 32.58
N ALA A 24 0.78 2.26 32.02
CA ALA A 24 0.58 1.22 31.02
C ALA A 24 0.91 1.63 29.57
N ASN A 25 2.12 1.20 29.17
CA ASN A 25 2.69 1.14 27.82
C ASN A 25 3.42 2.39 27.31
N THR A 26 4.63 2.61 27.84
CA THR A 26 5.63 3.44 27.19
C THR A 26 6.27 2.68 26.03
N THR A 27 5.72 2.80 24.83
CA THR A 27 6.46 2.52 23.59
C THR A 27 6.92 3.85 22.97
N PRO A 28 8.22 4.00 22.67
CA PRO A 28 8.74 5.20 22.04
C PRO A 28 8.32 5.22 20.58
N THR A 29 7.41 6.11 20.19
CA THR A 29 7.18 6.45 18.78
C THR A 29 8.39 7.23 18.28
N LYS A 30 9.32 6.50 17.64
CA LYS A 30 10.48 7.07 16.97
C LYS A 30 10.08 7.43 15.54
N GLU A 31 10.03 8.72 15.23
CA GLU A 31 10.16 9.19 13.86
C GLU A 31 11.51 8.67 13.31
N GLY A 32 11.44 7.82 12.29
CA GLY A 32 12.61 7.25 11.63
C GLY A 32 12.85 5.78 11.92
N GLY A 33 12.22 4.93 11.11
CA GLY A 33 12.77 3.65 10.66
C GLY A 33 12.90 2.55 11.71
N ASN A 34 11.77 2.01 12.18
CA ASN A 34 11.49 0.56 12.23
C ASN A 34 10.04 0.39 12.70
N SER A 35 9.06 0.65 11.83
CA SER A 35 7.66 0.31 12.09
C SER A 35 7.48 -1.18 11.88
N GLU A 36 7.86 -1.97 12.89
CA GLU A 36 7.57 -3.40 12.90
C GLU A 36 6.06 -3.53 13.12
N CYS A 37 5.33 -3.51 12.02
CA CYS A 37 3.92 -3.79 12.00
C CYS A 37 3.74 -5.15 12.67
N HIS A 38 3.03 -5.20 13.79
CA HIS A 38 2.62 -6.45 14.43
C HIS A 38 1.53 -7.17 13.61
N THR A 39 1.53 -6.93 12.30
CA THR A 39 0.72 -7.61 11.33
C THR A 39 1.40 -8.94 11.03
N SER A 40 0.62 -10.01 10.97
CA SER A 40 1.08 -11.35 10.58
C SER A 40 1.72 -11.42 9.17
N ASP A 41 1.70 -10.31 8.43
CA ASP A 41 2.20 -10.21 7.06
C ASP A 41 3.48 -9.37 7.00
N ALA A 42 4.61 -10.03 6.73
CA ALA A 42 5.92 -9.40 6.51
C ALA A 42 5.98 -8.58 5.20
N SER A 43 4.87 -8.54 4.45
CA SER A 43 4.69 -7.81 3.20
C SER A 43 4.39 -6.32 3.43
N CYS A 44 3.90 -5.91 4.60
CA CYS A 44 3.60 -4.51 4.93
C CYS A 44 4.85 -3.77 5.45
N LYS A 45 5.17 -2.63 4.83
CA LYS A 45 6.31 -1.78 5.20
C LYS A 45 5.93 -0.66 6.17
N ILE A 46 4.79 -0.01 5.92
CA ILE A 46 4.29 1.10 6.75
C ILE A 46 2.84 0.79 7.09
N CYS A 47 2.52 0.78 8.38
CA CYS A 47 1.17 0.62 8.89
C CYS A 47 0.76 1.83 9.73
N PHE A 48 -0.54 2.12 9.76
CA PHE A 48 -1.13 3.14 10.64
C PHE A 48 -1.83 2.53 11.86
N GLY A 49 -1.86 1.20 11.97
CA GLY A 49 -2.47 0.45 13.05
C GLY A 49 -1.90 -0.97 13.16
N PRO A 50 -2.34 -1.74 14.17
CA PRO A 50 -1.81 -3.07 14.43
C PRO A 50 -2.43 -4.18 13.55
N GLN A 51 -3.50 -3.91 12.79
CA GLN A 51 -4.17 -4.93 11.99
C GLN A 51 -3.55 -5.08 10.60
N ALA A 52 -3.69 -6.26 9.98
CA ALA A 52 -3.14 -6.55 8.65
C ALA A 52 -3.65 -5.59 7.55
N GLN A 53 -4.90 -5.14 7.70
CA GLN A 53 -5.63 -4.19 6.86
C GLN A 53 -5.37 -2.71 7.23
N ASP A 54 -4.43 -2.45 8.14
CA ASP A 54 -3.96 -1.11 8.47
C ASP A 54 -2.65 -0.77 7.74
N CYS A 55 -2.39 -1.41 6.58
CA CYS A 55 -1.20 -1.14 5.80
C CYS A 55 -1.38 0.08 4.88
N SER A 56 -0.37 0.95 4.86
CA SER A 56 -0.31 2.12 3.98
C SER A 56 0.73 1.97 2.86
N SER A 57 1.69 1.06 2.99
CA SER A 57 2.72 0.84 1.98
C SER A 57 3.34 -0.55 2.09
N CYS A 58 3.60 -1.18 0.96
CA CYS A 58 4.11 -2.54 0.87
C CYS A 58 5.62 -2.60 0.62
N PHE A 59 6.23 -3.71 1.03
CA PHE A 59 7.63 -3.99 0.71
C PHE A 59 7.79 -4.30 -0.79
N LYS A 60 8.77 -3.62 -1.40
CA LYS A 60 9.29 -3.96 -2.73
C LYS A 60 10.61 -4.68 -2.59
N VAL A 61 10.78 -5.77 -3.33
CA VAL A 61 12.08 -6.45 -3.46
C VAL A 61 12.81 -5.92 -4.70
N HIS A 62 12.13 -5.86 -5.85
CA HIS A 62 12.61 -5.24 -7.09
C HIS A 62 11.52 -4.37 -7.76
N ILE A 63 11.87 -3.69 -8.85
CA ILE A 63 10.94 -2.89 -9.66
C ILE A 63 9.75 -3.71 -10.18
N PHE A 64 9.98 -4.99 -10.54
CA PHE A 64 8.97 -5.88 -11.12
C PHE A 64 8.50 -6.99 -10.17
N THR A 65 9.13 -7.17 -9.01
CA THR A 65 8.76 -8.19 -8.03
C THR A 65 8.64 -7.57 -6.65
N GLY A 66 7.41 -7.55 -6.13
CA GLY A 66 7.08 -6.93 -4.85
C GLY A 66 5.61 -7.14 -4.53
N TYR A 67 5.22 -6.59 -3.38
CA TYR A 67 3.82 -6.58 -2.97
C TYR A 67 3.18 -5.26 -3.36
N ILE A 68 1.91 -5.34 -3.76
CA ILE A 68 1.06 -4.20 -4.15
C ILE A 68 -0.02 -4.05 -3.08
N LEU A 69 -0.42 -2.81 -2.79
CA LEU A 69 -1.49 -2.57 -1.82
C LEU A 69 -2.86 -2.79 -2.49
N ASP A 70 -3.63 -3.71 -1.93
CA ASP A 70 -5.01 -3.97 -2.35
C ASP A 70 -6.01 -2.98 -1.73
N GLN A 71 -7.26 -3.02 -2.19
CA GLN A 71 -8.34 -2.16 -1.70
C GLN A 71 -8.62 -2.35 -0.21
N ASP A 72 -8.42 -3.56 0.30
CA ASP A 72 -8.51 -3.91 1.72
C ASP A 72 -7.29 -3.46 2.53
N ARG A 73 -6.44 -2.58 1.97
CA ARG A 73 -5.23 -2.05 2.61
C ARG A 73 -4.30 -3.18 3.10
N SER A 74 -4.24 -4.25 2.32
CA SER A 74 -3.40 -5.42 2.55
C SER A 74 -2.42 -5.59 1.40
N CYS A 75 -1.23 -6.08 1.69
CA CYS A 75 -0.17 -6.21 0.69
C CYS A 75 -0.21 -7.58 0.03
N VAL A 76 -0.50 -7.62 -1.27
CA VAL A 76 -0.66 -8.85 -2.03
C VAL A 76 0.41 -8.98 -3.11
N ALA A 77 0.86 -10.20 -3.38
CA ALA A 77 1.81 -10.46 -4.47
C ALA A 77 1.14 -10.37 -5.85
N GLN A 78 -0.18 -10.60 -5.90
CA GLN A 78 -0.99 -10.52 -7.11
C GLN A 78 -2.34 -9.91 -6.76
N CYS A 79 -2.76 -8.93 -7.55
CA CYS A 79 -4.05 -8.29 -7.37
C CYS A 79 -5.21 -9.25 -7.66
N PRO A 80 -6.35 -9.09 -6.95
CA PRO A 80 -7.53 -9.93 -7.19
C PRO A 80 -8.10 -9.71 -8.60
N SER A 81 -8.90 -10.67 -9.07
CA SER A 81 -9.58 -10.58 -10.37
C SER A 81 -10.41 -9.30 -10.49
N GLY A 82 -10.39 -8.68 -11.67
CA GLY A 82 -11.00 -7.37 -11.90
C GLY A 82 -10.12 -6.18 -11.53
N SER A 83 -8.89 -6.41 -11.06
CA SER A 83 -7.90 -5.36 -10.81
C SER A 83 -6.52 -5.73 -11.36
N TYR A 84 -5.66 -4.72 -11.55
CA TYR A 84 -4.28 -4.89 -12.01
C TYR A 84 -3.29 -4.18 -11.10
N ALA A 85 -2.06 -4.69 -11.08
CA ALA A 85 -0.98 -4.10 -10.31
C ALA A 85 -0.45 -2.84 -11.01
N ASN A 86 -0.84 -1.66 -10.54
CA ASN A 86 -0.27 -0.42 -11.06
C ASN A 86 1.10 -0.17 -10.40
N THR A 87 2.17 -0.38 -11.17
CA THR A 87 3.54 -0.21 -10.67
C THR A 87 3.91 1.25 -10.38
N ALA A 88 3.21 2.23 -10.97
CA ALA A 88 3.44 3.65 -10.74
C ALA A 88 2.83 4.12 -9.41
N THR A 89 1.60 3.70 -9.09
CA THR A 89 0.89 4.09 -7.85
C THR A 89 1.13 3.12 -6.70
N GLN A 90 1.58 1.90 -6.99
CA GLN A 90 1.74 0.80 -6.02
C GLN A 90 0.43 0.29 -5.43
N LEU A 91 -0.65 0.41 -6.19
CA LEU A 91 -1.99 0.01 -5.81
C LEU A 91 -2.54 -1.01 -6.79
N CYS A 92 -3.42 -1.89 -6.30
CA CYS A 92 -4.31 -2.65 -7.16
C CYS A 92 -5.41 -1.71 -7.61
N GLU A 93 -5.39 -1.37 -8.90
CA GLU A 93 -6.40 -0.50 -9.51
C GLU A 93 -7.40 -1.34 -10.28
N ASP A 94 -8.68 -0.97 -10.20
CA ASP A 94 -9.73 -1.68 -10.91
C ASP A 94 -9.54 -1.59 -12.42
N CYS A 95 -9.92 -2.66 -13.11
CA CYS A 95 -10.02 -2.69 -14.56
C CYS A 95 -11.24 -1.91 -15.04
N SER A 96 -11.23 -1.57 -16.33
CA SER A 96 -12.36 -0.88 -16.95
C SER A 96 -13.63 -1.75 -16.90
N PRO A 97 -14.83 -1.14 -16.89
CA PRO A 97 -16.08 -1.88 -16.75
C PRO A 97 -16.22 -3.00 -17.78
N ASN A 98 -16.79 -4.13 -17.34
CA ASN A 98 -16.94 -5.35 -18.13
C ASN A 98 -15.62 -6.09 -18.46
N CYS A 99 -14.51 -5.68 -17.84
CA CYS A 99 -13.25 -6.40 -17.90
C CYS A 99 -13.07 -7.32 -16.68
N GLU A 100 -12.76 -8.59 -16.94
CA GLU A 100 -12.44 -9.60 -15.92
C GLU A 100 -10.96 -9.56 -15.52
N ALA A 101 -10.08 -9.25 -16.47
CA ALA A 101 -8.64 -9.16 -16.25
C ALA A 101 -8.03 -8.12 -17.21
N CYS A 102 -7.23 -7.19 -16.69
CA CYS A 102 -6.52 -6.18 -17.45
C CYS A 102 -5.03 -6.18 -17.09
N ILE A 103 -4.18 -5.68 -18.01
CA ILE A 103 -2.72 -5.74 -17.91
C ILE A 103 -2.14 -4.36 -18.15
N ASP A 104 -1.22 -3.90 -17.31
CA ASP A 104 -0.53 -2.59 -17.37
C ASP A 104 -1.45 -1.35 -17.21
N THR A 105 -2.66 -1.36 -17.76
CA THR A 105 -3.64 -0.27 -17.68
C THR A 105 -5.06 -0.82 -17.54
N SER A 106 -5.95 0.01 -16.97
CA SER A 106 -7.38 -0.29 -16.84
C SER A 106 -8.06 -0.66 -18.17
N ASP A 107 -7.61 -0.01 -19.26
CA ASP A 107 -8.19 -0.13 -20.61
C ASP A 107 -7.54 -1.21 -21.49
N ASN A 108 -6.59 -1.97 -20.96
CA ASN A 108 -5.95 -3.06 -21.67
C ASN A 108 -6.47 -4.40 -21.14
N CYS A 109 -7.75 -4.64 -21.44
CA CYS A 109 -8.46 -5.83 -21.04
C CYS A 109 -8.00 -7.06 -21.82
N ASP A 110 -7.59 -8.10 -21.09
CA ASP A 110 -7.23 -9.42 -21.62
C ASP A 110 -8.49 -10.30 -21.77
N ASN A 111 -9.43 -10.21 -20.82
CA ASN A 111 -10.65 -11.01 -20.87
C ASN A 111 -11.88 -10.24 -20.37
N CYS A 112 -13.00 -10.37 -21.08
CA CYS A 112 -14.25 -9.72 -20.70
C CYS A 112 -15.05 -10.54 -19.69
N THR A 113 -15.75 -9.84 -18.79
CA THR A 113 -16.63 -10.47 -17.79
C THR A 113 -17.70 -11.32 -18.48
N LYS A 114 -17.89 -12.54 -17.98
CA LYS A 114 -18.95 -13.44 -18.45
C LYS A 114 -20.26 -13.11 -17.73
N GLY A 115 -21.17 -12.44 -18.43
CA GLY A 115 -22.49 -12.06 -17.91
C GLY A 115 -23.65 -12.64 -18.71
N SER A 116 -24.78 -11.95 -18.69
CA SER A 116 -25.99 -12.32 -19.43
C SER A 116 -25.83 -12.24 -20.97
N TYR A 117 -24.84 -11.50 -21.44
CA TYR A 117 -24.52 -11.33 -22.87
C TYR A 117 -23.04 -11.60 -23.13
N ARG A 118 -22.74 -12.01 -24.37
CA ARG A 118 -21.35 -12.25 -24.80
C ARG A 118 -20.69 -10.92 -25.14
N LEU A 119 -19.56 -10.68 -24.50
CA LEU A 119 -18.66 -9.57 -24.78
C LEU A 119 -17.46 -10.07 -25.57
N PHE A 120 -16.89 -9.18 -26.38
CA PHE A 120 -15.71 -9.45 -27.20
C PHE A 120 -14.64 -8.42 -26.89
N VAL A 121 -13.41 -8.89 -26.69
CA VAL A 121 -12.24 -8.02 -26.54
C VAL A 121 -11.89 -7.43 -27.91
N HIS A 122 -11.85 -6.11 -28.02
CA HIS A 122 -11.36 -5.39 -29.19
C HIS A 122 -10.58 -4.16 -28.74
N GLN A 123 -9.31 -4.07 -29.12
CA GLN A 123 -8.39 -2.99 -28.74
C GLN A 123 -8.34 -2.74 -27.21
N GLY A 124 -8.23 -3.81 -26.42
CA GLY A 124 -8.19 -3.73 -24.96
C GLY A 124 -9.54 -3.41 -24.29
N HIS A 125 -10.61 -3.23 -25.07
CA HIS A 125 -11.92 -2.90 -24.53
C HIS A 125 -12.92 -4.03 -24.75
N CYS A 126 -13.89 -4.14 -23.85
CA CYS A 126 -14.95 -5.12 -23.94
C CYS A 126 -16.19 -4.53 -24.58
N TRP A 127 -16.54 -5.05 -25.76
CA TRP A 127 -17.68 -4.59 -26.53
C TRP A 127 -18.78 -5.65 -26.61
N SER A 128 -20.03 -5.22 -26.50
CA SER A 128 -21.22 -6.09 -26.69
C SER A 128 -21.45 -6.47 -28.15
N ASN A 129 -20.88 -5.70 -29.07
CA ASN A 129 -20.91 -5.89 -30.50
C ASN A 129 -19.50 -5.67 -31.06
N CYS A 130 -19.10 -6.45 -32.07
CA CYS A 130 -17.87 -6.13 -32.79
C CYS A 130 -18.08 -4.83 -33.58
N PRO A 131 -17.27 -3.78 -33.38
CA PRO A 131 -17.32 -2.61 -34.25
C PRO A 131 -16.94 -3.01 -35.69
N GLU A 132 -17.58 -2.36 -36.69
CA GLU A 132 -17.27 -2.54 -38.13
C GLU A 132 -15.92 -1.93 -38.54
#